data_AF-A0A4Q1KN02-F1
#
_entry.id   AF-A0A4Q1KN02-F1
#
_cell.length_a   1.000
_cell.length_b   1.000
_cell.length_c   1.000
_cell.angle_alpha   90.00
_cell.angle_beta   90.00
_cell.angle_gamma   90.00
#
_symmetry.space_group_name_H-M   'P 1'
#
loop_
_entity.id
_entity.type
_entity.pdbx_description
1 polymer ?
#
loop_
_entity_poly.entity_id
_entity_poly.type
_entity_poly.pdbx_seq_one_letter_code
_entity_poly.pdbx_strand_id
1 'polypeptide(L)'
;MTTVTTPVEATAPGSGGSGPGTVGSRRRKKPVERFSVARTLRYALLILFVLVVLVPVYVLLVTSFKGPGDAAPTRAWNLPQVWTTENWQGAWDALSPAILRTLQMVVPAALISAFLGSLNGFVLSRWRFRGANLVFTLILFGMFIPYQAVIIPLNQLVLSLGLPSGIPTLIVLHVIYGLPITTLIFRNYYQTVPAELIEAARVDGAGMLRTYWSIVLPISIPSFVVVLIWQFTSAWNDFLFAVFFSS
;
A
#
# COMPACT_ATOMS: atom_id res chain seq x y z
N MET A 1 5.43 2.71 -68.39
CA MET A 1 4.05 2.19 -68.62
C MET A 1 3.44 1.95 -67.25
N THR A 2 2.53 2.76 -66.70
CA THR A 2 1.68 3.80 -67.28
C THR A 2 1.44 4.84 -66.19
N THR A 3 1.91 6.05 -66.44
CA THR A 3 1.65 7.28 -65.69
C THR A 3 0.26 7.80 -66.08
N VAL A 4 -0.54 8.25 -65.11
CA VAL A 4 -1.72 9.09 -65.38
C VAL A 4 -1.57 10.38 -64.57
N THR A 5 -1.29 11.45 -65.31
CA THR A 5 -1.30 12.87 -64.98
C THR A 5 -2.73 13.41 -64.98
N THR A 6 -3.15 14.26 -64.02
CA THR A 6 -3.32 15.76 -64.07
C THR A 6 -4.75 16.12 -63.61
N PRO A 7 -5.10 17.37 -63.24
CA PRO A 7 -4.29 18.59 -63.17
C PRO A 7 -4.37 19.37 -61.83
N VAL A 8 -3.45 20.32 -61.70
CA VAL A 8 -3.49 21.47 -60.78
C VAL A 8 -4.26 22.60 -61.46
N GLU A 9 -5.19 23.24 -60.76
CA GLU A 9 -5.83 24.50 -61.18
C GLU A 9 -5.67 25.53 -60.05
N ALA A 10 -5.29 26.76 -60.42
CA ALA A 10 -4.85 27.80 -59.51
C ALA A 10 -5.70 29.09 -59.63
N THR A 11 -5.97 29.69 -58.47
CA THR A 11 -6.11 31.14 -58.19
C THR A 11 -7.45 31.86 -58.46
N ALA A 12 -8.12 32.34 -57.39
CA ALA A 12 -8.18 33.78 -57.01
C ALA A 12 -9.13 34.05 -55.81
N PRO A 13 -8.91 35.13 -55.01
CA PRO A 13 -9.62 35.38 -53.75
C PRO A 13 -10.81 36.34 -53.92
N GLY A 14 -11.92 36.04 -53.24
CA GLY A 14 -13.13 36.86 -53.21
C GLY A 14 -13.54 37.19 -51.77
N SER A 15 -13.42 38.46 -51.43
CA SER A 15 -13.87 39.11 -50.20
C SER A 15 -15.39 39.28 -50.12
N GLY A 16 -15.93 39.25 -48.89
CA GLY A 16 -17.14 40.00 -48.51
C GLY A 16 -18.46 39.21 -48.53
N GLY A 17 -19.03 39.01 -47.33
CA GLY A 17 -20.36 38.41 -47.19
C GLY A 17 -20.76 38.20 -45.73
N SER A 18 -21.09 39.29 -45.04
CA SER A 18 -21.68 39.32 -43.71
C SER A 18 -23.07 38.65 -43.70
N GLY A 19 -23.31 37.70 -42.81
CA GLY A 19 -24.64 37.20 -42.50
C GLY A 19 -24.66 36.45 -41.15
N PRO A 20 -25.50 36.83 -40.17
CA PRO A 20 -25.59 36.10 -38.91
C PRO A 20 -26.49 34.88 -39.11
N GLY A 21 -25.89 33.74 -39.49
CA GLY A 21 -26.53 32.44 -39.49
C GLY A 21 -26.63 31.91 -38.07
N THR A 22 -27.82 31.94 -37.51
CA THR A 22 -28.22 31.32 -36.23
C THR A 22 -27.87 29.84 -36.23
N VAL A 23 -26.75 29.48 -35.59
CA VAL A 23 -26.42 28.08 -35.29
C VAL A 23 -27.40 27.57 -34.24
N GLY A 24 -28.46 26.93 -34.70
CA GLY A 24 -29.42 26.25 -33.85
C GLY A 24 -28.73 25.23 -32.96
N SER A 25 -28.59 25.56 -31.67
CA SER A 25 -28.20 24.63 -30.62
C SER A 25 -29.22 23.50 -30.53
N ARG A 26 -29.00 22.42 -31.27
CA ARG A 26 -29.69 21.14 -31.06
C ARG A 26 -29.26 20.60 -29.71
N ARG A 27 -30.06 20.93 -28.68
CA ARG A 27 -29.96 20.38 -27.33
C ARG A 27 -30.09 18.85 -27.41
N ARG A 28 -28.94 18.16 -27.50
CA ARG A 28 -28.83 16.70 -27.51
C ARG A 28 -29.43 16.17 -26.20
N LYS A 29 -30.68 15.69 -26.25
CA LYS A 29 -31.35 15.06 -25.11
C LYS A 29 -30.47 13.87 -24.68
N LYS A 30 -29.87 13.95 -23.49
CA LYS A 30 -29.13 12.82 -22.90
C LYS A 30 -30.11 11.65 -22.81
N PRO A 31 -29.74 10.44 -23.28
CA PRO A 31 -30.62 9.29 -23.14
C PRO A 31 -30.86 9.05 -21.65
N VAL A 32 -32.13 9.02 -21.26
CA VAL A 32 -32.54 8.61 -19.92
C VAL A 32 -32.09 7.16 -19.77
N GLU A 33 -31.12 6.90 -18.90
CA GLU A 33 -30.62 5.55 -18.63
C GLU A 33 -31.79 4.67 -18.19
N ARG A 34 -32.28 3.82 -19.09
CA ARG A 34 -33.22 2.75 -18.73
C ARG A 34 -32.48 1.81 -17.77
N PHE A 35 -33.16 1.40 -16.71
CA PHE A 35 -32.66 0.38 -15.79
C PHE A 35 -32.16 -0.84 -16.57
N SER A 36 -30.84 -1.04 -16.61
CA SER A 36 -30.23 -2.21 -17.22
C SER A 36 -30.35 -3.37 -16.25
N VAL A 37 -31.07 -4.43 -16.64
CA VAL A 37 -31.21 -5.67 -15.86
C VAL A 37 -29.84 -6.19 -15.42
N ALA A 38 -28.82 -6.10 -16.27
CA ALA A 38 -27.45 -6.48 -15.95
C ALA A 38 -26.83 -5.61 -14.84
N ARG A 39 -27.13 -4.31 -14.81
CA ARG A 39 -26.68 -3.40 -13.75
C ARG A 39 -27.35 -3.76 -12.42
N THR A 40 -28.65 -4.01 -12.42
CA THR A 40 -29.40 -4.43 -11.22
C THR A 40 -28.89 -5.76 -10.68
N LEU A 41 -28.70 -6.76 -11.55
CA LEU A 41 -28.17 -8.07 -11.15
C LEU A 41 -26.75 -7.96 -10.57
N ARG A 42 -25.88 -7.15 -11.17
CA ARG A 42 -24.53 -6.87 -10.66
C ARG A 42 -24.59 -6.29 -9.25
N TYR A 43 -25.41 -5.26 -9.01
CA TYR A 43 -25.54 -4.68 -7.68
C TYR A 43 -26.15 -5.65 -6.66
N ALA A 44 -27.15 -6.44 -7.06
CA ALA A 44 -27.71 -7.48 -6.19
C ALA A 44 -26.66 -8.51 -5.77
N LEU A 45 -25.82 -8.97 -6.70
CA LEU A 45 -24.72 -9.89 -6.39
C LEU A 45 -23.65 -9.24 -5.49
N LEU A 46 -23.31 -7.97 -5.73
CA LEU A 46 -22.38 -7.23 -4.87
C LEU A 46 -22.93 -7.08 -3.44
N ILE A 47 -24.21 -6.76 -3.28
CA ILE A 47 -24.87 -6.65 -1.97
C ILE A 47 -24.89 -8.01 -1.28
N LEU A 48 -25.24 -9.08 -1.98
CA LEU A 48 -25.21 -10.44 -1.43
C LEU A 48 -23.80 -10.81 -0.95
N PHE A 49 -22.77 -10.49 -1.73
CA PHE A 49 -21.39 -10.74 -1.36
C PHE A 49 -20.99 -9.95 -0.10
N VAL A 50 -21.36 -8.68 -0.01
CA VAL A 50 -21.13 -7.86 1.19
C VAL A 50 -21.83 -8.48 2.41
N LEU A 51 -23.08 -8.92 2.27
CA LEU A 51 -23.81 -9.55 3.37
C LEU A 51 -23.10 -10.81 3.86
N VAL A 52 -22.65 -11.68 2.96
CA VAL A 52 -21.93 -12.91 3.31
C VAL A 52 -20.60 -12.60 4.04
N VAL A 53 -19.85 -11.61 3.55
CA VAL A 53 -18.58 -11.20 4.18
C VAL A 53 -18.80 -10.58 5.57
N LEU A 54 -19.93 -9.90 5.79
CA LEU A 54 -20.25 -9.27 7.07
C LEU A 54 -20.83 -10.25 8.10
N VAL A 55 -21.18 -11.49 7.74
CA VAL A 55 -21.70 -12.50 8.67
C VAL A 55 -20.79 -12.71 9.90
N PRO A 56 -19.48 -13.02 9.77
CA PRO A 56 -18.61 -13.18 10.93
C PRO A 56 -18.44 -11.89 11.75
N VAL A 57 -18.47 -10.72 11.08
CA VAL A 57 -18.40 -9.41 11.74
C VAL A 57 -19.66 -9.16 12.58
N TYR A 58 -20.84 -9.52 12.06
CA TYR A 58 -22.10 -9.47 12.79
C TYR A 58 -22.03 -10.33 14.06
N VAL A 59 -21.62 -11.60 13.93
CA VAL A 59 -21.53 -12.51 15.08
C VAL A 59 -20.56 -11.98 16.13
N LEU A 60 -19.39 -11.48 15.70
CA LEU A 60 -18.38 -10.93 16.60
C LEU A 60 -18.88 -9.67 17.32
N LEU A 61 -19.48 -8.74 16.58
CA LEU A 61 -20.02 -7.51 17.12
C LEU A 61 -21.18 -7.77 18.09
N VAL A 62 -22.12 -8.63 17.72
CA VAL A 62 -23.27 -8.94 18.58
C VAL A 62 -22.82 -9.71 19.83
N THR A 63 -21.84 -10.60 19.72
CA THR A 63 -21.31 -11.35 20.85
C THR A 63 -20.55 -10.46 21.83
N SER A 64 -19.89 -9.38 21.38
CA SER A 64 -19.19 -8.47 22.28
C SER A 64 -20.12 -7.74 23.26
N PHE A 65 -21.42 -7.66 22.97
CA PHE A 65 -22.44 -7.08 23.86
C PHE A 65 -23.20 -8.11 24.72
N LYS A 66 -22.90 -9.42 24.59
CA LYS A 66 -23.59 -10.47 25.35
C LYS A 66 -23.00 -10.65 26.74
N GLY A 67 -23.86 -10.91 27.72
CA GLY A 67 -23.43 -11.35 29.05
C GLY A 67 -22.84 -12.77 29.04
N PRO A 68 -22.14 -13.18 30.13
CA PRO A 68 -21.42 -14.47 30.21
C PRO A 68 -22.28 -15.71 29.90
N GLY A 69 -23.59 -15.65 30.16
CA GLY A 69 -24.53 -16.77 29.90
C GLY A 69 -25.07 -16.84 28.47
N ASP A 70 -24.92 -15.79 27.66
CA ASP A 70 -25.49 -15.70 26.30
C ASP A 70 -24.45 -15.86 25.18
N ALA A 71 -23.15 -15.85 25.52
CA ALA A 71 -22.04 -15.97 24.56
C ALA A 71 -21.76 -17.41 24.05
N ALA A 72 -22.69 -18.34 24.23
CA ALA A 72 -22.53 -19.73 23.79
C ALA A 72 -22.63 -19.87 22.25
N PRO A 73 -21.90 -20.82 21.62
CA PRO A 73 -21.96 -21.04 20.17
C PRO A 73 -23.37 -21.29 19.62
N THR A 74 -24.24 -21.94 20.42
CA THR A 74 -25.63 -22.22 20.06
C THR A 74 -26.51 -20.97 19.97
N ARG A 75 -26.11 -19.87 20.62
CA ARG A 75 -26.81 -18.57 20.61
C ARG A 75 -26.04 -17.52 19.84
N ALA A 76 -25.00 -17.89 19.08
CA ALA A 76 -24.12 -16.95 18.38
C ALA A 76 -24.90 -15.99 17.46
N TRP A 77 -25.93 -16.50 16.78
CA TRP A 77 -26.77 -15.74 15.84
C TRP A 77 -27.82 -14.86 16.50
N ASN A 78 -28.19 -15.16 17.74
CA ASN A 78 -29.24 -14.45 18.46
C ASN A 78 -28.74 -13.09 18.91
N LEU A 79 -29.64 -12.11 18.91
CA LEU A 79 -29.40 -10.82 19.57
C LEU A 79 -29.25 -11.03 21.10
N PRO A 80 -28.50 -10.15 21.79
CA PRO A 80 -28.34 -10.24 23.24
C PRO A 80 -29.70 -10.05 23.92
N GLN A 81 -30.01 -10.86 24.93
CA GLN A 81 -31.19 -10.62 25.77
C GLN A 81 -30.99 -9.37 26.63
N VAL A 82 -29.76 -9.17 27.08
CA VAL A 82 -29.30 -7.98 27.81
C VAL A 82 -28.08 -7.45 27.09
N TRP A 83 -28.12 -6.17 26.72
CA TRP A 83 -26.99 -5.45 26.13
C TRP A 83 -26.09 -4.96 27.27
N THR A 84 -24.83 -5.38 27.27
CA THR A 84 -23.82 -4.92 28.24
C THR A 84 -22.58 -4.40 27.53
N THR A 85 -21.95 -3.36 28.09
CA THR A 85 -20.67 -2.81 27.64
C THR A 85 -19.50 -3.25 28.53
N GLU A 86 -19.75 -4.06 29.56
CA GLU A 86 -18.73 -4.52 30.51
C GLU A 86 -17.60 -5.28 29.81
N ASN A 87 -17.91 -6.08 28.79
CA ASN A 87 -16.90 -6.78 27.99
C ASN A 87 -15.92 -5.81 27.31
N TRP A 88 -16.40 -4.65 26.84
CA TRP A 88 -15.55 -3.64 26.21
C TRP A 88 -14.65 -2.96 27.23
N GLN A 89 -15.17 -2.66 28.42
CA GLN A 89 -14.37 -2.09 29.53
C GLN A 89 -13.30 -3.09 29.98
N GLY A 90 -13.69 -4.33 30.27
CA GLY A 90 -12.74 -5.39 30.66
C GLY A 90 -11.70 -5.68 29.58
N ALA A 91 -12.09 -5.68 28.30
CA ALA A 91 -11.15 -5.82 27.20
C ALA A 91 -10.18 -4.64 27.11
N TRP A 92 -10.65 -3.40 27.26
CA TRP A 92 -9.80 -2.21 27.21
C TRP A 92 -8.78 -2.20 28.35
N ASP A 93 -9.21 -2.51 29.57
CA ASP A 93 -8.32 -2.56 30.73
C ASP A 93 -7.24 -3.64 30.57
N ALA A 94 -7.61 -4.79 30.00
CA ALA A 94 -6.66 -5.87 29.74
C ALA A 94 -5.71 -5.60 28.56
N LEU A 95 -6.21 -5.00 27.47
CA LEU A 95 -5.45 -4.89 26.21
C LEU A 95 -4.76 -3.54 26.02
N SER A 96 -5.21 -2.45 26.63
CA SER A 96 -4.64 -1.12 26.38
C SER A 96 -3.11 -1.04 26.57
N PRO A 97 -2.48 -1.70 27.57
CA PRO A 97 -1.01 -1.68 27.69
C PRO A 97 -0.31 -2.50 26.59
N ALA A 98 -0.94 -3.58 26.13
CA ALA A 98 -0.42 -4.39 25.02
C ALA A 98 -0.52 -3.63 23.69
N ILE A 99 -1.66 -2.98 23.42
CA ILE A 99 -1.87 -2.13 22.24
C ILE A 99 -0.82 -1.03 22.17
N LEU A 100 -0.53 -0.36 23.30
CA LEU A 100 0.49 0.68 23.34
C LEU A 100 1.89 0.14 23.02
N ARG A 101 2.26 -1.01 23.59
CA ARG A 101 3.54 -1.69 23.30
C ARG A 101 3.64 -2.10 21.83
N THR A 102 2.55 -2.59 21.24
CA THR A 102 2.49 -2.90 19.81
C THR A 102 2.68 -1.65 18.98
N LEU A 103 2.02 -0.54 19.29
CA LEU A 103 2.19 0.73 18.56
C LEU A 103 3.62 1.28 18.68
N GLN A 104 4.21 1.20 19.87
CA GLN A 104 5.61 1.57 20.12
C GLN A 104 6.60 0.77 19.27
N MET A 105 6.26 -0.47 18.89
CA MET A 105 7.05 -1.30 17.99
C MET A 105 6.74 -1.02 16.51
N VAL A 106 5.47 -1.11 16.12
CA VAL A 106 5.04 -1.11 14.71
C VAL A 106 5.30 0.24 14.04
N VAL A 107 5.04 1.36 14.72
CA VAL A 107 5.17 2.69 14.12
C VAL A 107 6.64 3.00 13.76
N PRO A 108 7.62 2.88 14.68
CA PRO A 108 9.03 3.07 14.32
C PRO A 108 9.52 2.07 13.28
N ALA A 109 9.14 0.79 13.40
CA ALA A 109 9.53 -0.23 12.42
C ALA A 109 9.02 0.12 11.02
N ALA A 110 7.77 0.56 10.88
CA ALA A 110 7.20 0.98 9.61
C ALA A 110 7.94 2.18 9.00
N LEU A 111 8.16 3.23 9.79
CA LEU A 111 8.83 4.45 9.35
C LEU A 111 10.29 4.20 8.94
N ILE A 112 11.05 3.48 9.77
CA ILE A 112 12.45 3.17 9.50
C ILE A 112 12.56 2.27 8.25
N SER A 113 11.74 1.23 8.14
CA SER A 113 11.74 0.33 6.97
C SER A 113 11.37 1.06 5.68
N ALA A 114 10.39 1.97 5.74
CA ALA A 114 9.99 2.76 4.58
C ALA A 114 11.12 3.69 4.14
N PHE A 115 11.78 4.37 5.08
CA PHE A 115 12.88 5.27 4.78
C PHE A 115 14.13 4.55 4.27
N LEU A 116 14.51 3.42 4.88
CA LEU A 116 15.63 2.62 4.39
C LEU A 116 15.29 1.96 3.05
N GLY A 117 14.06 1.49 2.86
CA GLY A 117 13.57 0.94 1.60
C GLY A 117 13.59 1.99 0.48
N SER A 118 13.22 3.24 0.77
CA SER A 118 13.24 4.33 -0.21
C SER A 118 14.65 4.72 -0.62
N LEU A 119 15.61 4.70 0.31
CA LEU A 119 17.03 4.90 -0.01
C LEU A 119 17.57 3.76 -0.88
N ASN A 120 17.35 2.51 -0.46
CA ASN A 120 17.81 1.33 -1.22
C ASN A 120 17.18 1.26 -2.60
N GLY A 121 15.87 1.49 -2.69
CA GLY A 121 15.14 1.53 -3.96
C GLY A 121 15.68 2.59 -4.90
N PHE A 122 16.03 3.77 -4.38
CA PHE A 122 16.60 4.85 -5.20
C PHE A 122 17.98 4.48 -5.74
N VAL A 123 18.88 4.00 -4.87
CA VAL A 123 20.24 3.60 -5.28
C VAL A 123 20.19 2.47 -6.30
N LEU A 124 19.37 1.43 -6.06
CA LEU A 124 19.29 0.25 -6.92
C LEU A 124 18.50 0.46 -8.23
N SER A 125 17.73 1.53 -8.34
CA SER A 125 17.05 1.90 -9.60
C SER A 125 17.88 2.88 -10.44
N ARG A 126 18.57 3.83 -9.81
CA ARG A 126 19.20 4.98 -10.50
C ARG A 126 20.71 4.97 -10.53
N TRP A 127 21.35 4.17 -9.68
CA TRP A 127 22.80 4.06 -9.64
C TRP A 127 23.25 2.64 -10.00
N ARG A 128 23.59 2.43 -11.27
CA ARG A 128 24.08 1.14 -11.77
C ARG A 128 25.56 0.98 -11.44
N PHE A 129 25.87 0.46 -10.25
CA PHE A 129 27.21 -0.01 -9.92
C PHE A 129 27.42 -1.47 -10.36
N ARG A 130 28.67 -1.90 -10.49
CA ARG A 130 29.02 -3.27 -10.88
C ARG A 130 28.48 -4.24 -9.82
N GLY A 131 27.54 -5.12 -10.20
CA GLY A 131 26.91 -6.08 -9.28
C GLY A 131 25.56 -5.66 -8.67
N ALA A 132 25.01 -4.49 -9.03
CA ALA A 132 23.73 -4.02 -8.49
C ALA A 132 22.57 -5.03 -8.66
N ASN A 133 22.53 -5.75 -9.78
CA ASN A 133 21.52 -6.80 -9.99
C ASN A 133 21.69 -7.99 -9.06
N LEU A 134 22.94 -8.39 -8.76
CA LEU A 134 23.21 -9.47 -7.82
C LEU A 134 22.81 -9.06 -6.41
N VAL A 135 23.22 -7.88 -5.96
CA VAL A 135 22.85 -7.33 -4.64
C VAL A 135 21.34 -7.26 -4.50
N PHE A 136 20.65 -6.71 -5.50
CA PHE A 136 19.19 -6.65 -5.50
C PHE A 136 18.56 -8.05 -5.45
N THR A 137 19.08 -9.01 -6.21
CA THR A 137 18.57 -10.39 -6.20
C THR A 137 18.78 -11.06 -4.84
N LEU A 138 19.94 -10.86 -4.20
CA LEU A 138 20.22 -11.38 -2.85
C LEU A 138 19.28 -10.76 -1.80
N ILE A 139 19.00 -9.46 -1.91
CA ILE A 139 18.01 -8.78 -1.07
C ILE A 139 16.63 -9.43 -1.27
N LEU A 140 16.18 -9.62 -2.51
CA LEU A 140 14.89 -10.26 -2.81
C LEU A 140 14.84 -11.70 -2.33
N PHE A 141 15.94 -12.45 -2.40
CA PHE A 141 16.01 -13.81 -1.91
C PHE A 141 15.67 -13.91 -0.41
N GLY A 142 16.02 -12.88 0.37
CA GLY A 142 15.64 -12.76 1.78
C GLY A 142 14.13 -12.84 2.04
N MET A 143 13.28 -12.47 1.07
CA MET A 143 11.82 -12.58 1.20
C MET A 143 11.31 -14.02 1.24
N PHE A 144 12.08 -14.96 0.68
CA PHE A 144 11.68 -16.36 0.60
C PHE A 144 12.10 -17.16 1.83
N ILE A 145 12.87 -16.55 2.74
CA ILE A 145 13.30 -17.20 3.98
C ILE A 145 12.11 -17.20 4.96
N PRO A 146 11.54 -18.37 5.29
CA PRO A 146 10.43 -18.43 6.22
C PRO A 146 10.94 -18.13 7.64
N TYR A 147 10.30 -17.19 8.33
CA TYR A 147 10.70 -16.76 9.68
C TYR A 147 10.81 -17.94 10.65
N GLN A 148 9.93 -18.92 10.49
CA GLN A 148 9.89 -20.14 11.29
C GLN A 148 11.20 -20.96 11.23
N ALA A 149 11.86 -20.99 10.07
CA ALA A 149 13.09 -21.78 9.91
C ALA A 149 14.32 -21.11 10.54
N VAL A 150 14.26 -19.79 10.76
CA VAL A 150 15.42 -18.98 11.17
C VAL A 150 15.31 -18.39 12.57
N ILE A 151 14.19 -18.60 13.28
CA ILE A 151 14.00 -18.12 14.66
C ILE A 151 15.12 -18.58 15.59
N ILE A 152 15.49 -19.86 15.57
CA ILE A 152 16.54 -20.41 16.46
C ILE A 152 17.90 -19.74 16.21
N PRO A 153 18.45 -19.75 14.98
CA PRO A 153 19.74 -19.09 14.73
C PRO A 153 19.66 -17.57 14.92
N LEU A 154 18.53 -16.94 14.61
CA LEU A 154 18.33 -15.51 14.84
C LEU A 154 18.36 -15.17 16.33
N ASN A 155 17.77 -16.01 17.19
CA ASN A 155 17.83 -15.81 18.64
C ASN A 155 19.26 -15.94 19.18
N GLN A 156 20.02 -16.93 18.70
CA GLN A 156 21.45 -17.05 19.04
C GLN A 156 22.23 -15.80 18.60
N LEU A 157 21.93 -15.25 17.42
CA LEU A 157 22.55 -14.02 16.93
C LEU A 157 22.22 -12.82 17.84
N VAL A 158 20.94 -12.60 18.15
CA VAL A 158 20.48 -11.51 19.04
C VAL A 158 21.18 -11.56 20.40
N LEU A 159 21.26 -12.76 21.01
CA LEU A 159 21.95 -12.98 22.28
C LEU A 159 23.46 -12.72 22.16
N SER A 160 24.10 -13.19 21.09
CA SER A 160 25.54 -12.98 20.85
C SER A 160 25.91 -11.51 20.63
N LEU A 161 25.00 -10.73 20.05
CA LEU A 161 25.18 -9.30 19.83
C LEU A 161 24.88 -8.47 21.09
N GLY A 162 24.37 -9.10 22.16
CA GLY A 162 23.96 -8.40 23.38
C GLY A 162 22.80 -7.42 23.15
N LEU A 163 21.96 -7.68 22.15
CA LEU A 163 20.78 -6.84 21.89
C LEU A 163 19.78 -7.00 23.05
N PRO A 164 19.17 -5.90 23.52
CA PRO A 164 18.21 -5.95 24.62
C PRO A 164 16.95 -6.71 24.20
N SER A 165 16.35 -7.47 25.11
CA SER A 165 15.05 -8.11 24.83
C SER A 165 13.92 -7.07 24.72
N GLY A 166 12.81 -7.47 24.11
CA GLY A 166 11.62 -6.63 23.98
C GLY A 166 11.59 -5.75 22.72
N ILE A 167 10.95 -4.59 22.84
CA ILE A 167 10.57 -3.71 21.73
C ILE A 167 11.77 -3.31 20.83
N PRO A 168 12.96 -2.95 21.34
CA PRO A 168 14.06 -2.52 20.47
C PRO A 168 14.52 -3.62 19.50
N THR A 169 14.66 -4.85 19.98
CA THR A 169 14.99 -6.00 19.13
C THR A 169 13.89 -6.25 18.12
N LEU A 170 12.62 -6.20 18.54
CA LEU A 170 11.49 -6.37 17.62
C LEU A 170 11.47 -5.32 16.49
N ILE A 171 11.79 -4.06 16.79
CA ILE A 171 11.90 -3.00 15.77
C ILE A 171 12.99 -3.37 14.75
N VAL A 172 14.18 -3.75 15.22
CA VAL A 172 15.31 -4.10 14.36
C VAL A 172 14.98 -5.29 13.46
N LEU A 173 14.40 -6.35 14.02
CA LEU A 173 14.01 -7.53 13.27
C LEU A 173 12.99 -7.20 12.18
N HIS A 174 11.92 -6.47 12.51
CA HIS A 174 10.91 -6.06 11.54
C HIS A 174 11.47 -5.15 10.45
N VAL A 175 12.44 -4.28 10.79
CA VAL A 175 13.13 -3.47 9.79
C VAL A 175 13.89 -4.35 8.82
N ILE A 176 14.74 -5.24 9.32
CA ILE A 176 15.58 -6.12 8.48
C ILE A 176 14.72 -6.99 7.55
N TYR A 177 13.68 -7.63 8.09
CA TYR A 177 12.77 -8.46 7.30
C TYR A 177 11.87 -7.65 6.36
N GLY A 178 11.58 -6.40 6.68
CA GLY A 178 10.86 -5.48 5.80
C GLY A 178 11.69 -4.98 4.62
N LEU A 179 13.02 -4.86 4.77
CA LEU A 179 13.88 -4.24 3.75
C LEU A 179 13.71 -4.80 2.34
N PRO A 180 13.62 -6.12 2.10
CA PRO A 180 13.52 -6.64 0.74
C PRO A 180 12.30 -6.14 -0.04
N ILE A 181 11.13 -6.19 0.58
CA ILE A 181 9.86 -5.81 -0.04
C ILE A 181 9.69 -4.29 -0.08
N THR A 182 10.10 -3.55 0.96
CA THR A 182 10.06 -2.09 0.91
C THR A 182 10.99 -1.57 -0.19
N THR A 183 12.20 -2.14 -0.31
CA THR A 183 13.15 -1.84 -1.39
C THR A 183 12.58 -2.18 -2.76
N LEU A 184 11.92 -3.34 -2.91
CA LEU A 184 11.28 -3.75 -4.16
C LEU A 184 10.20 -2.75 -4.60
N ILE A 185 9.30 -2.39 -3.69
CA ILE A 185 8.20 -1.45 -3.98
C ILE A 185 8.76 -0.09 -4.39
N PHE A 186 9.71 0.47 -3.64
CA PHE A 186 10.32 1.75 -3.98
C PHE A 186 11.11 1.68 -5.29
N ARG A 187 11.87 0.62 -5.53
CA ARG A 187 12.60 0.43 -6.79
C ARG A 187 11.65 0.41 -7.98
N ASN A 188 10.55 -0.33 -7.88
CA ASN A 188 9.55 -0.41 -8.95
C ASN A 188 8.89 0.95 -9.21
N TYR A 189 8.59 1.69 -8.14
CA TYR A 189 8.08 3.06 -8.29
C TYR A 189 9.10 3.99 -8.94
N TYR A 190 10.35 3.97 -8.50
CA TYR A 190 11.38 4.83 -9.07
C TYR A 190 11.70 4.49 -10.51
N GLN A 191 11.42 3.28 -10.99
CA GLN A 191 11.54 2.95 -12.40
C GLN A 191 10.49 3.65 -13.28
N THR A 192 9.34 4.06 -12.72
CA THR A 192 8.31 4.79 -13.48
C THR A 192 8.57 6.30 -13.53
N VAL A 193 9.47 6.81 -12.69
CA VAL A 193 9.85 8.22 -12.70
C VAL A 193 10.69 8.51 -13.98
N PRO A 194 10.52 9.66 -14.65
CA PRO A 194 11.36 10.02 -15.79
C PRO A 194 12.84 10.16 -15.38
N ALA A 195 13.79 9.66 -16.18
CA ALA A 195 15.22 9.75 -15.87
C ALA A 195 15.77 11.18 -16.00
N GLU A 196 15.13 11.97 -16.85
CA GLU A 196 15.43 13.36 -17.19
C GLU A 196 15.42 14.25 -15.95
N LEU A 197 14.59 13.95 -14.95
CA LEU A 197 14.55 14.69 -13.67
C LEU A 197 15.87 14.57 -12.90
N ILE A 198 16.50 13.40 -12.95
CA ILE A 198 17.78 13.15 -12.26
C ILE A 198 18.94 13.75 -13.06
N GLU A 199 18.86 13.70 -14.39
CA GLU A 199 19.84 14.31 -15.27
C GLU A 199 19.84 15.84 -15.14
N ALA A 200 18.66 16.47 -15.13
CA ALA A 200 18.50 17.91 -14.88
C ALA A 200 19.11 18.31 -13.52
N ALA A 201 18.83 17.55 -12.46
CA ALA A 201 19.41 17.79 -11.14
C ALA A 201 20.95 17.74 -11.17
N ARG A 202 21.54 16.81 -11.93
CA ARG A 202 23.00 16.72 -12.08
C ARG A 202 23.57 17.89 -12.89
N VAL A 203 22.88 18.36 -13.93
CA VAL A 203 23.27 19.56 -14.68
C VAL A 203 23.25 20.80 -13.77
N ASP A 204 22.28 20.88 -12.85
CA ASP A 204 22.20 21.92 -11.81
C ASP A 204 23.23 21.74 -10.67
N GLY A 205 24.15 20.78 -10.79
CA GLY A 205 25.20 20.51 -9.81
C GLY A 205 24.73 19.79 -8.54
N ALA A 206 23.52 19.25 -8.51
CA ALA A 206 23.03 18.48 -7.37
C ALA A 206 23.70 17.09 -7.31
N GLY A 207 24.37 16.80 -6.19
CA GLY A 207 24.86 15.46 -5.88
C GLY A 207 23.74 14.46 -5.60
N MET A 208 24.10 13.18 -5.44
CA MET A 208 23.13 12.09 -5.18
C MET A 208 22.22 12.37 -3.97
N LEU A 209 22.81 12.79 -2.85
CA LEU A 209 22.07 13.03 -1.61
C LEU A 209 21.07 14.19 -1.78
N ARG A 210 21.50 15.30 -2.39
CA ARG A 210 20.63 16.45 -2.68
C ARG A 210 19.51 16.08 -3.66
N THR A 211 19.82 15.31 -4.70
CA THR A 211 18.82 14.78 -5.65
C THR A 211 17.78 13.94 -4.92
N TYR A 212 18.21 13.08 -4.00
CA TYR A 212 17.29 12.27 -3.21
C TYR A 212 16.36 13.12 -2.35
N TRP A 213 16.89 14.00 -1.51
CA TRP A 213 16.08 14.79 -0.57
C TRP A 213 15.19 15.83 -1.25
N SER A 214 15.68 16.48 -2.31
CA SER A 214 14.96 17.59 -2.94
C SER A 214 14.00 17.18 -4.05
N ILE A 215 14.21 16.03 -4.69
CA ILE A 215 13.41 15.61 -5.85
C ILE A 215 12.76 14.27 -5.59
N VAL A 216 13.54 13.24 -5.28
CA VAL A 216 13.02 11.87 -5.23
C VAL A 216 12.11 11.67 -4.02
N LEU A 217 12.52 12.07 -2.82
CA LEU A 217 11.75 11.85 -1.61
C LEU A 217 10.35 12.51 -1.65
N PRO A 218 10.18 13.78 -2.10
CA PRO A 218 8.85 14.39 -2.25
C PRO A 218 7.95 13.68 -3.27
N ILE A 219 8.49 13.26 -4.41
CA ILE A 219 7.69 12.52 -5.41
C ILE A 219 7.35 11.10 -4.94
N SER A 220 8.05 10.56 -3.94
CA SER A 220 7.82 9.22 -3.39
C SER A 220 6.59 9.08 -2.49
N ILE A 221 5.90 10.17 -2.12
CA ILE A 221 4.81 10.15 -1.13
C ILE A 221 3.78 9.04 -1.41
N PRO A 222 3.29 8.82 -2.66
CA PRO A 222 2.34 7.74 -2.93
C PRO A 222 2.90 6.34 -2.58
N SER A 223 4.18 6.11 -2.85
CA SER A 223 4.85 4.85 -2.51
C SER A 223 5.10 4.69 -1.02
N PHE A 224 5.39 5.79 -0.30
CA PHE A 224 5.45 5.75 1.15
C PHE A 224 4.13 5.30 1.77
N VAL A 225 2.98 5.76 1.26
CA VAL A 225 1.67 5.32 1.77
C VAL A 225 1.51 3.80 1.60
N VAL A 226 1.82 3.26 0.42
CA VAL A 226 1.74 1.82 0.15
C VAL A 226 2.67 1.02 1.08
N VAL A 227 3.92 1.45 1.19
CA VAL A 227 4.93 0.75 2.02
C VAL A 227 4.57 0.83 3.50
N LEU A 228 4.10 1.97 3.99
CA LEU A 228 3.70 2.13 5.39
C LEU A 228 2.50 1.26 5.72
N ILE A 229 1.47 1.22 4.87
CA ILE A 229 0.32 0.33 5.07
C ILE A 229 0.79 -1.13 5.12
N TRP A 230 1.63 -1.53 4.16
CA TRP A 230 2.13 -2.90 4.08
C TRP A 230 2.97 -3.28 5.31
N GLN A 231 3.97 -2.47 5.65
CA GLN A 231 4.90 -2.76 6.75
C GLN A 231 4.20 -2.67 8.11
N PHE A 232 3.31 -1.70 8.30
CA PHE A 232 2.50 -1.61 9.51
C PHE A 232 1.64 -2.86 9.66
N THR A 233 0.92 -3.25 8.61
CA THR A 233 0.06 -4.45 8.64
C THR A 233 0.87 -5.72 8.88
N SER A 234 2.06 -5.83 8.28
CA SER A 234 2.95 -6.97 8.48
C SER A 234 3.42 -7.07 9.93
N ALA A 235 3.95 -5.97 10.49
CA ALA A 235 4.48 -5.97 11.86
C ALA A 235 3.37 -6.04 12.93
N TRP A 236 2.19 -5.50 12.64
CA TRP A 236 1.03 -5.60 13.53
C TRP A 236 0.50 -7.03 13.65
N ASN A 237 0.52 -7.78 12.55
CA ASN A 237 0.04 -9.16 12.50
C ASN A 237 1.10 -10.19 12.89
N ASP A 238 2.36 -9.78 13.15
CA ASP A 238 3.41 -10.73 13.50
C ASP A 238 3.31 -11.15 14.97
N PHE A 239 2.92 -12.41 15.15
CA PHE A 239 2.87 -13.05 16.46
C PHE A 239 4.18 -13.77 16.81
N LEU A 240 4.91 -14.28 15.81
CA LEU A 240 6.05 -15.16 16.05
C LEU A 240 7.22 -14.41 16.67
N PHE A 241 7.65 -13.27 16.11
CA PHE A 241 8.74 -12.53 16.75
C PHE A 241 8.32 -12.00 18.12
N ALA A 242 7.07 -11.56 18.27
CA ALA A 242 6.56 -11.13 19.56
C ALA A 242 6.71 -12.22 20.64
N VAL A 243 6.36 -13.48 20.37
CA VAL A 243 6.48 -14.56 21.37
C VAL A 243 7.93 -14.90 21.70
N PHE A 244 8.83 -14.90 20.71
CA PHE A 244 10.20 -15.36 20.92
C PHE A 244 11.16 -14.28 21.44
N PHE A 245 10.86 -13.00 21.20
CA PHE A 245 11.81 -11.90 21.48
C PHE A 245 11.26 -10.82 22.41
N SER A 246 10.02 -10.96 22.93
CA SER A 246 9.44 -9.95 23.84
C SER A 246 9.91 -10.03 25.30
N SER A 247 10.47 -11.17 25.72
CA SER A 247 10.91 -11.45 27.10
C SER A 247 12.42 -11.64 27.19
#